data_AF-W1YM02-F1
#
_entry.id   AF-W1YM02-F1
#
_cell.length_a   1.000
_cell.length_b   1.000
_cell.length_c   1.000
_cell.angle_alpha   90.00
_cell.angle_beta   90.00
_cell.angle_gamma   90.00
#
_symmetry.space_group_name_H-M   'P 1'
#
loop_
_entity.id
_entity.type
_entity.pdbx_description
1 polymer ?
#
loop_
_entity_poly.entity_id
_entity_poly.type
_entity_poly.pdbx_seq_one_letter_code
_entity_poly.pdbx_strand_id
1 'polypeptide(L)' 'LGTAPIRTGIHAYDLVKRNELSYANVADAFGLKRYTPDVEEAVDISITYEGYIKKQMDQVDKVRKLEEKIL' A
#
# COMPACT_ATOMS: atom_id res chain seq x y z
N LEU A 1 3.96 10.27 -16.55
CA LEU A 1 3.35 9.14 -15.82
C LEU A 1 1.84 8.96 -16.08
N GLY A 2 1.15 9.85 -16.80
CA GLY A 2 -0.25 9.58 -17.22
C GLY A 2 -1.31 9.65 -16.12
N THR A 3 -0.95 9.99 -14.88
CA THR A 3 -1.90 10.08 -13.75
C THR A 3 -2.27 11.51 -13.40
N ALA A 4 -3.30 11.66 -12.57
CA ALA A 4 -3.76 12.96 -12.09
C ALA A 4 -2.59 13.81 -11.49
N PRO A 5 -2.51 15.11 -11.79
CA PRO A 5 -1.39 15.94 -11.35
C PRO A 5 -1.34 16.05 -9.82
N ILE A 6 -0.12 16.09 -9.29
CA ILE A 6 0.14 16.32 -7.88
C ILE A 6 -0.06 17.81 -7.58
N ARG A 7 -0.86 18.14 -6.56
CA ARG A 7 -1.17 19.54 -6.18
C ARG A 7 -0.38 20.04 -4.96
N THR A 8 0.11 19.13 -4.14
CA THR A 8 0.86 19.37 -2.90
C THR A 8 1.93 18.30 -2.73
N GLY A 9 2.90 18.48 -1.85
CA GLY A 9 3.85 17.41 -1.52
C GLY A 9 3.12 16.13 -1.08
N ILE A 10 3.48 14.99 -1.65
CA ILE A 10 2.99 13.65 -1.29
C ILE A 10 4.17 12.68 -1.23
N HIS A 11 4.00 11.53 -0.58
CA HIS A 11 5.02 10.51 -0.57
C HIS A 11 5.01 9.70 -1.88
N ALA A 12 6.17 9.21 -2.31
CA ALA A 12 6.25 8.25 -3.44
C ALA A 12 5.37 7.01 -3.21
N TYR A 13 5.25 6.63 -1.95
CA TYR A 13 4.32 5.62 -1.45
C TYR A 13 2.85 5.88 -1.89
N ASP A 14 2.38 7.14 -1.82
CA ASP A 14 1.01 7.51 -2.22
C ASP A 14 0.81 7.45 -3.74
N LEU A 15 1.89 7.53 -4.52
CA LEU A 15 1.84 7.35 -5.97
C LEU A 15 1.63 5.89 -6.35
N VAL A 16 2.29 4.96 -5.65
CA VAL A 16 2.12 3.51 -5.89
C VAL A 16 0.70 3.04 -5.53
N LYS A 17 0.00 3.76 -4.64
CA LYS A 17 -1.43 3.52 -4.37
C LYS A 17 -2.37 3.84 -5.54
N ARG A 18 -1.91 4.51 -6.60
CA ARG A 18 -2.73 4.81 -7.77
C ARG A 18 -2.74 3.59 -8.68
N ASN A 19 -3.92 3.08 -9.02
CA ASN A 19 -4.08 1.91 -9.90
C ASN A 19 -3.35 2.01 -11.26
N GLU A 20 -2.99 3.22 -11.68
CA GLU A 20 -2.27 3.52 -12.92
C GLU A 20 -0.73 3.47 -12.78
N LEU A 21 -0.19 3.27 -11.57
CA LEU A 21 1.25 3.27 -11.28
C LEU A 21 1.69 2.05 -10.50
N SER A 22 2.81 1.47 -10.92
CA SER A 22 3.58 0.49 -10.15
C SER A 22 4.76 1.14 -9.44
N TYR A 23 5.34 0.41 -8.48
CA TYR A 23 6.61 0.74 -7.85
C TYR A 23 7.68 1.01 -8.90
N ALA A 24 7.76 0.18 -9.95
CA ALA A 24 8.72 0.36 -11.03
C ALA A 24 8.58 1.73 -11.72
N ASN A 25 7.34 2.14 -12.03
CA ASN A 25 7.09 3.44 -12.66
C ASN A 25 7.52 4.61 -11.77
N VAL A 26 7.25 4.50 -10.46
CA VAL A 26 7.64 5.51 -9.47
C VAL A 26 9.15 5.50 -9.27
N ALA A 27 9.79 4.33 -9.21
CA ALA A 27 11.23 4.21 -9.04
C ALA A 27 11.99 4.84 -10.21
N ASP A 28 11.56 4.60 -11.45
CA ASP A 28 12.17 5.19 -12.63
C ASP A 28 11.99 6.73 -12.66
N ALA A 29 10.82 7.22 -12.25
CA ALA A 29 10.53 8.65 -12.26
C ALA A 29 11.31 9.45 -11.19
N PHE A 30 11.63 8.84 -10.06
CA PHE A 30 12.29 9.51 -8.92
C PHE A 30 13.71 9.02 -8.65
N GLY A 31 14.26 8.13 -9.49
CA GLY A 31 15.59 7.57 -9.32
C GLY A 31 15.72 6.68 -8.07
N LEU A 32 14.66 5.96 -7.70
CA LEU A 32 14.69 5.03 -6.58
C LEU A 32 15.40 3.73 -6.98
N LYS A 33 15.84 2.97 -5.97
CA LYS A 33 16.43 1.65 -6.18
C LYS A 33 15.44 0.72 -6.88
N ARG A 34 15.86 0.10 -7.98
CA ARG A 34 15.14 -1.01 -8.61
C ARG A 34 15.41 -2.32 -7.89
N TYR A 35 14.40 -3.19 -7.88
CA TYR A 35 14.51 -4.54 -7.36
C TYR A 35 14.19 -5.56 -8.47
N THR A 36 14.24 -6.84 -8.11
CA THR A 36 13.75 -7.88 -9.01
C THR A 36 12.23 -7.75 -9.16
N PRO A 37 11.65 -8.15 -10.31
CA PRO A 37 10.23 -7.95 -10.58
C PRO A 37 9.28 -8.52 -9.52
N ASP A 38 9.63 -9.67 -8.92
CA ASP A 38 8.89 -10.32 -7.83
C ASP A 38 8.85 -9.47 -6.56
N VAL A 39 9.96 -8.79 -6.24
CA VAL A 39 10.02 -7.87 -5.10
C VAL A 39 9.22 -6.61 -5.38
N GLU A 40 9.31 -6.05 -6.59
CA GLU A 40 8.52 -4.87 -6.98
C GLU A 40 7.02 -5.17 -6.96
N GLU A 41 6.61 -6.34 -7.46
CA GLU A 41 5.22 -6.82 -7.38
C GLU A 41 4.76 -7.00 -5.94
N ALA A 42 5.58 -7.61 -5.07
CA ALA A 42 5.25 -7.75 -3.66
C ALA A 42 5.07 -6.40 -2.96
N VAL A 43 5.84 -5.38 -3.36
CA VAL A 43 5.67 -4.00 -2.88
C VAL A 43 4.34 -3.43 -3.33
N ASP A 44 3.99 -3.54 -4.61
CA ASP A 44 2.73 -3.05 -5.16
C ASP A 44 1.51 -3.68 -4.46
N ILE A 45 1.54 -5.00 -4.27
CA ILE A 45 0.51 -5.75 -3.54
C ILE A 45 0.43 -5.25 -2.10
N SER A 46 1.56 -5.17 -1.40
CA SER A 46 1.59 -4.76 0.01
C SER A 46 1.01 -3.35 0.20
N ILE A 47 1.41 -2.40 -0.65
CA ILE A 47 0.93 -1.01 -0.60
C ILE A 47 -0.57 -0.91 -0.91
N THR A 48 -1.04 -1.68 -1.89
CA THR A 48 -2.44 -1.70 -2.31
C THR A 48 -3.35 -2.25 -1.21
N TYR A 49 -2.91 -3.31 -0.53
CA TYR A 49 -3.77 -4.07 0.39
C TYR A 49 -3.57 -3.75 1.88
N GLU A 50 -2.53 -3.01 2.28
CA GLU A 50 -2.25 -2.72 3.71
C GLU A 50 -3.48 -2.18 4.47
N GLY A 51 -4.29 -1.32 3.82
CA GLY A 51 -5.40 -0.63 4.47
C GLY A 51 -6.56 -1.58 4.70
N TYR A 52 -6.78 -2.50 3.76
CA TYR A 52 -7.78 -3.55 3.87
C TYR A 52 -7.38 -4.57 4.92
N ILE A 53 -6.12 -5.02 4.90
CA ILE A 53 -5.55 -5.96 5.88
C ILE A 53 -5.66 -5.37 7.28
N LYS A 54 -5.24 -4.11 7.46
CA LYS A 54 -5.34 -3.42 8.76
C LYS A 54 -6.79 -3.35 9.25
N LYS A 55 -7.73 -2.98 8.38
CA LYS A 55 -9.16 -2.93 8.72
C LYS A 55 -9.71 -4.29 9.12
N GLN A 56 -9.29 -5.36 8.45
CA GLN A 56 -9.69 -6.73 8.79
C GLN A 56 -9.10 -7.16 10.14
N MET A 57 -7.83 -6.85 10.41
CA MET A 57 -7.21 -7.11 11.71
C MET A 57 -7.92 -6.36 12.85
N ASP A 58 -8.25 -5.09 12.65
CA ASP A 58 -8.99 -4.29 13.64
C ASP A 58 -10.37 -4.91 13.95
N GLN A 59 -11.01 -5.58 12.99
CA GLN A 59 -12.26 -6.32 13.21
C GLN A 59 -12.03 -7.59 14.01
N VAL A 60 -10.99 -8.36 13.68
CA VAL A 60 -10.62 -9.59 14.42
C VAL A 60 -10.33 -9.26 15.88
N ASP A 61 -9.57 -8.20 16.15
CA ASP A 61 -9.24 -7.80 17.51
C ASP A 61 -10.46 -7.34 18.32
N LYS A 62 -11.46 -6.72 17.68
CA LYS A 62 -12.72 -6.38 18.34
C LYS A 62 -13.51 -7.63 18.72
N VAL A 63 -13.57 -8.63 17.84
CA VAL A 63 -14.26 -9.89 18.12
C VAL A 63 -13.59 -10.63 19.28
N ARG A 64 -12.26 -10.77 19.25
CA ARG A 64 -11.48 -11.40 20.33
C ARG A 64 -11.74 -10.75 21.69
N LYS A 65 -11.75 -9.40 21.74
CA LYS A 65 -12.07 -8.64 22.98
C LYS A 65 -13.49 -8.86 23.48
N LEU A 66 -14.45 -9.19 22.60
CA LEU A 66 -15.81 -9.52 23.02
C LEU A 66 -15.87 -10.95 23.56
N GLU A 67 -15.20 -11.90 22.92
CA GLU A 67 -15.11 -13.29 23.38
C GLU A 67 -14.47 -13.38 24.79
N GLU A 68 -13.40 -12.63 25.04
CA GLU A 68 -12.74 -12.55 26.36
C GLU A 68 -13.62 -11.97 27.47
N LYS A 69 -14.66 -11.20 27.14
CA LYS A 69 -15.60 -10.63 28.11
C LYS A 69 -16.79 -11.54 28.42
N ILE A 70 -17.06 -12.52 27.56
CA ILE A 70 -18.18 -13.45 27.70
C ILE A 70 -17.78 -14.67 28.54
N LEU A 71 -16.49 -15.00 28.56
CA LEU A 71 -15.85 -15.99 29.45
C LEU A 71 -15.59 -15.40 30.84
#